data_AF-A0AA36HL60-F1
#
_entry.id   AF-A0AA36HL60-F1
#
_cell.length_a   1.000
_cell.length_b   1.000
_cell.length_c   1.000
_cell.angle_alpha   90.00
_cell.angle_beta   90.00
_cell.angle_gamma   90.00
#
_symmetry.space_group_name_H-M   'P 1'
#
loop_
_entity.id
_entity.type
_entity.pdbx_description
1 polymer ?
#
loop_
_entity_poly.entity_id
_entity_poly.type
_entity_poly.pdbx_seq_one_letter_code
_entity_poly.pdbx_strand_id
1 'polypeptide(L)'
;MLEMAEAEHTALLLKCYTKLKDFSTLEEFLRTTPPSQYDHATAIEVLESASYYDLAAEVAQKVGRYDDYVRISLEQFKNCSATVEFLRSLPRAEAGRILLRRRALMRHAPKETIALVRHLCELDSQASPTEQGPAIDELLPVFVDDLPQLEVFLRSVLLDDGCQLPHSKAERLFPTLLELLVKSHSELVSGEGAASDQQEAASSIAADIMRLIRQYPSDAALANTLMVCQTHGFVDGFFYAAEKLHRHQLLMQWCFEHKDAGRLLDVCKRCGPADQSLWVQALSFLASPESGEGHLEEMQEVLRHIEDSDLMPLLLVIETLRNSEEVTIGDVRPYLQAQYRRLVDSVEVSRGKSTQDRQEIARMQQEIVQLRTQAKEFQNTRCFQCGLTLEVPAVHFFCGHSYHSFCTPTDGTCPKCSSGALPKLSLKEQREAQARNAEDFFKYLQGGGDRVQAMGEWCKFGAFDADNLADMDEDD
;
A
#
# COMPACT_ATOMS: atom_id res chain seq x y z
N MET A 1 64.81 1.32 49.82
CA MET A 1 63.95 0.22 50.32
C MET A 1 62.56 0.77 50.62
N LEU A 2 61.85 1.21 49.58
CA LEU A 2 60.44 1.62 49.64
C LEU A 2 59.81 1.09 48.36
N GLU A 3 59.91 -0.23 48.17
CA GLU A 3 59.25 -0.94 47.09
C GLU A 3 58.43 -2.04 47.74
N MET A 4 57.14 -2.05 47.42
CA MET A 4 56.12 -3.01 47.82
C MET A 4 55.54 -2.85 49.24
N ALA A 5 54.88 -1.71 49.50
CA ALA A 5 53.73 -1.78 50.40
C ALA A 5 52.62 -2.53 49.61
N GLU A 6 52.42 -3.81 49.93
CA GLU A 6 51.34 -4.61 49.33
C GLU A 6 49.99 -3.91 49.54
N ALA A 7 49.09 -4.01 48.56
CA ALA A 7 47.79 -3.34 48.59
C ALA A 7 46.99 -3.60 49.88
N GLU A 8 47.22 -4.75 50.53
CA GLU A 8 46.65 -5.12 51.83
C GLU A 8 47.10 -4.21 52.99
N HIS A 9 48.38 -3.80 53.00
CA HIS A 9 48.92 -2.90 54.04
C HIS A 9 48.31 -1.50 53.95
N THR A 10 48.08 -1.00 52.73
CA THR A 10 47.42 0.29 52.51
C THR A 10 45.94 0.27 52.84
N ALA A 11 45.24 -0.84 52.58
CA ALA A 11 43.85 -1.03 53.00
C ALA A 11 43.68 -1.05 54.52
N LEU A 12 44.61 -1.68 55.25
CA LEU A 12 44.66 -1.66 56.72
C LEU A 12 44.94 -0.26 57.26
N LEU A 13 45.88 0.47 56.64
CA LEU A 13 46.21 1.85 56.98
C LEU A 13 44.99 2.78 56.81
N LEU A 14 44.27 2.65 55.68
CA LEU A 14 43.02 3.37 55.41
C LEU A 14 41.95 3.06 56.46
N LYS A 15 41.78 1.78 56.84
CA LYS A 15 40.87 1.37 57.93
C LYS A 15 41.29 1.91 59.30
N CYS A 16 42.58 2.07 59.56
CA CYS A 16 43.08 2.68 60.78
C CYS A 16 42.79 4.19 60.81
N TYR A 17 43.07 4.91 59.71
CA TYR A 17 42.80 6.34 59.62
C TYR A 17 41.31 6.68 59.73
N THR A 18 40.43 5.90 59.09
CA THR A 18 38.98 6.12 59.22
C THR A 18 38.47 5.85 60.63
N LYS A 19 39.02 4.85 61.34
CA LYS A 19 38.69 4.59 62.76
C LYS A 19 39.20 5.67 63.72
N LEU A 20 40.34 6.30 63.40
CA LEU A 20 40.92 7.37 64.20
C LEU A 20 40.31 8.75 63.92
N LYS A 21 39.40 8.86 62.92
CA LYS A 21 38.76 10.12 62.46
C LYS A 21 39.76 11.22 62.09
N ASP A 22 40.98 10.85 61.71
CA ASP A 22 42.02 11.80 61.32
C ASP A 22 41.84 12.16 59.83
N PHE A 23 40.98 13.14 59.58
CA PHE A 23 40.53 13.52 58.25
C PHE A 23 41.63 14.19 57.41
N SER A 24 42.40 15.10 58.00
CA SER A 24 43.43 15.87 57.29
C SER A 24 44.57 14.99 56.77
N THR A 25 45.00 14.03 57.58
CA THR A 25 46.09 13.12 57.18
C THR A 25 45.61 12.09 56.16
N LEU A 26 44.35 11.66 56.23
CA LEU A 26 43.74 10.77 55.25
C LEU A 26 43.58 11.43 53.87
N GLU A 27 43.11 12.69 53.84
CA GLU A 27 42.97 13.49 52.62
C GLU A 27 44.35 13.77 51.98
N GLU A 28 45.33 14.15 52.80
CA GLU A 28 46.71 14.35 52.35
C GLU A 28 47.34 13.06 51.83
N PHE A 29 47.13 11.94 52.52
CA PHE A 29 47.61 10.62 52.10
C PHE A 29 47.03 10.22 50.75
N LEU A 30 45.71 10.37 50.54
CA LEU A 30 45.04 10.03 49.28
C LEU A 30 45.37 10.99 48.12
N ARG A 31 45.77 12.23 48.42
CA ARG A 31 46.23 13.20 47.40
C ARG A 31 47.70 13.03 47.01
N THR A 32 48.55 12.61 47.95
CA THR A 32 50.00 12.47 47.74
C THR A 32 50.40 11.09 47.25
N THR A 33 49.63 10.06 47.61
CA THR A 33 49.91 8.67 47.21
C THR A 33 49.42 8.42 45.79
N PRO A 34 50.29 7.91 44.88
CA PRO A 34 49.88 7.62 43.52
C PRO A 34 48.84 6.48 43.49
N PRO A 35 47.92 6.48 42.51
CA PRO A 35 46.85 5.49 42.42
C PRO A 35 47.36 4.05 42.46
N SER A 36 48.51 3.77 41.84
CA SER A 36 49.08 2.42 41.75
C SER A 36 49.50 1.78 43.08
N GLN A 37 49.42 2.47 44.21
CA GLN A 37 49.95 2.02 45.50
C GLN A 37 48.88 1.55 46.49
N TYR A 38 47.58 1.65 46.18
CA TYR A 38 46.52 1.17 47.07
C TYR A 38 45.38 0.51 46.30
N ASP A 39 44.68 -0.43 46.94
CA ASP A 39 43.48 -1.02 46.35
C ASP A 39 42.33 -0.01 46.33
N HIS A 40 41.99 0.43 45.13
CA HIS A 40 40.93 1.40 44.86
C HIS A 40 39.55 0.92 45.30
N ALA A 41 39.25 -0.38 45.18
CA ALA A 41 37.97 -0.92 45.60
C ALA A 41 37.80 -0.79 47.11
N THR A 42 38.77 -1.32 47.84
CA THR A 42 38.77 -1.26 49.29
C THR A 42 38.84 0.18 49.80
N ALA A 43 39.59 1.08 49.14
CA ALA A 43 39.65 2.48 49.52
C ALA A 43 38.29 3.19 49.42
N ILE A 44 37.56 2.99 48.32
CA ILE A 44 36.23 3.58 48.13
C ILE A 44 35.25 3.00 49.17
N GLU A 45 35.21 1.67 49.34
CA GLU A 45 34.33 1.02 50.31
C GLU A 45 34.60 1.47 51.76
N VAL A 46 35.87 1.63 52.13
CA VAL A 46 36.28 2.09 53.47
C VAL A 46 35.86 3.54 53.69
N LEU A 47 36.01 4.42 52.69
CA LEU A 47 35.55 5.81 52.77
C LEU A 47 34.03 5.90 52.86
N GLU A 48 33.30 5.08 52.10
CA GLU A 48 31.83 4.98 52.17
C GLU A 48 31.35 4.46 53.52
N SER A 49 31.99 3.43 54.09
CA SER A 49 31.64 2.90 55.41
C SER A 49 31.84 3.90 56.55
N ALA A 50 32.70 4.90 56.32
CA ALA A 50 33.01 5.97 57.25
C ALA A 50 32.25 7.29 56.93
N SER A 51 31.30 7.25 55.98
CA SER A 51 30.49 8.40 55.54
C SER A 51 31.27 9.57 54.92
N TYR A 52 32.48 9.33 54.41
CA TYR A 52 33.32 10.34 53.74
C TYR A 52 33.08 10.33 52.22
N TYR A 53 31.86 10.66 51.80
CA TYR A 53 31.43 10.53 50.41
C TYR A 53 32.11 11.52 49.45
N ASP A 54 32.47 12.73 49.91
CA ASP A 54 33.15 13.74 49.08
C ASP A 54 34.52 13.24 48.60
N LEU A 55 35.30 12.72 49.56
CA LEU A 55 36.63 12.17 49.30
C LEU A 55 36.56 10.86 48.50
N ALA A 56 35.54 10.02 48.76
CA ALA A 56 35.29 8.82 47.97
C ALA A 56 35.01 9.15 46.50
N ALA A 57 34.22 10.20 46.23
CA ALA A 57 33.94 10.67 44.87
C ALA A 57 35.19 11.24 44.19
N GLU A 58 35.98 12.09 44.88
CA GLU A 58 37.25 12.60 44.34
C GLU A 58 38.23 11.47 43.98
N VAL A 59 38.36 10.47 44.85
CA VAL A 59 39.21 9.30 44.60
C VAL A 59 38.70 8.49 43.42
N ALA A 60 37.40 8.20 43.36
CA ALA A 60 36.79 7.46 42.25
C ALA A 60 37.01 8.16 40.89
N GLN A 61 36.88 9.49 40.86
CA GLN A 61 37.11 10.30 39.66
C GLN A 61 38.59 10.27 39.22
N LYS A 62 39.54 10.44 40.16
CA LYS A 62 40.99 10.46 39.87
C LYS A 62 41.52 9.11 39.38
N VAL A 63 40.97 8.02 39.92
CA VAL A 63 41.38 6.65 39.59
C VAL A 63 40.78 6.17 38.26
N GLY A 64 39.75 6.85 37.74
CA GLY A 64 39.03 6.42 36.54
C GLY A 64 37.96 5.36 36.81
N ARG A 65 37.52 5.20 38.07
CA ARG A 65 36.39 4.35 38.45
C ARG A 65 35.07 5.13 38.35
N TYR A 66 34.72 5.48 37.12
CA TYR A 66 33.59 6.35 36.82
C TYR A 66 32.22 5.75 37.24
N ASP A 67 32.06 4.42 37.22
CA ASP A 67 30.83 3.73 37.67
C ASP A 67 30.55 3.92 39.17
N ASP A 68 31.61 3.96 39.99
CA ASP A 68 31.51 4.21 41.43
C ASP A 68 31.31 5.69 41.74
N TYR A 69 31.98 6.58 41.00
CA TYR A 69 31.73 8.02 41.09
C TYR A 69 30.26 8.36 40.82
N VAL A 70 29.70 7.85 39.71
CA VAL A 70 28.30 8.08 39.33
C VAL A 70 27.35 7.47 40.36
N ARG A 71 27.68 6.29 40.92
CA ARG A 71 26.89 5.68 42.01
C ARG A 71 26.83 6.58 43.24
N ILE A 72 27.98 7.00 43.75
CA ILE A 72 28.10 7.86 44.94
C ILE A 72 27.40 9.21 44.70
N SER A 73 27.60 9.80 43.51
CA SER A 73 26.96 11.06 43.09
C SER A 73 25.43 10.98 43.10
N LEU A 74 24.87 9.87 42.61
CA LEU A 74 23.42 9.69 42.56
C LEU A 74 22.81 9.31 43.92
N GLU A 75 23.45 8.43 44.68
CA GLU A 75 22.92 7.92 45.95
C GLU A 75 23.03 8.95 47.08
N GLN A 76 24.17 9.66 47.16
CA GLN A 76 24.50 10.50 48.32
C GLN A 76 24.28 11.99 48.05
N PHE A 77 24.71 12.47 46.89
CA PHE A 77 24.65 13.90 46.56
C PHE A 77 23.37 14.30 45.82
N LYS A 78 22.62 13.33 45.26
CA LYS A 78 21.42 13.54 44.43
C LYS A 78 21.63 14.55 43.31
N ASN A 79 22.88 14.79 42.92
CA ASN A 79 23.24 15.85 41.98
C ASN A 79 23.18 15.31 40.55
N CYS A 80 21.96 15.18 40.04
CA CYS A 80 21.70 14.55 38.75
C CYS A 80 22.26 15.38 37.58
N SER A 81 22.19 16.70 37.65
CA SER A 81 22.69 17.60 36.60
C SER A 81 24.21 17.52 36.44
N ALA A 82 24.97 17.62 37.54
CA ALA A 82 26.42 17.49 37.50
C ALA A 82 26.86 16.08 37.04
N THR A 83 26.11 15.05 37.42
CA THR A 83 26.36 13.67 36.97
C THR A 83 26.17 13.51 35.46
N VAL A 84 25.13 14.12 34.88
CA VAL A 84 24.90 14.11 33.42
C VAL A 84 25.98 14.88 32.68
N GLU A 85 26.40 16.04 33.20
CA GLU A 85 27.47 16.83 32.60
C GLU A 85 28.81 16.09 32.65
N PHE A 86 29.10 15.41 33.76
CA PHE A 86 30.26 14.54 33.88
C PHE A 86 30.22 13.39 32.87
N LEU A 87 29.09 12.67 32.75
CA LEU A 87 28.94 11.59 31.76
C LEU A 87 29.11 12.10 30.32
N ARG A 88 28.69 13.34 30.03
CA ARG A 88 28.90 13.97 28.72
C ARG A 88 30.38 14.25 28.42
N SER A 89 31.20 14.46 29.46
CA SER A 89 32.64 14.70 29.31
C SER A 89 33.46 13.42 29.08
N LEU A 90 32.88 12.24 29.34
CA LEU A 90 33.54 10.95 29.16
C LEU A 90 33.48 10.43 27.72
N PRO A 91 34.38 9.50 27.33
CA PRO A 91 34.28 8.79 26.06
C PRO A 91 32.93 8.08 25.92
N ARG A 92 32.32 8.13 24.73
CA ARG A 92 30.92 7.72 24.54
C ARG A 92 30.64 6.26 24.91
N ALA A 93 31.57 5.36 24.57
CA ALA A 93 31.46 3.94 24.91
C ALA A 93 31.44 3.71 26.44
N GLU A 94 32.23 4.50 27.19
CA GLU A 94 32.29 4.39 28.65
C GLU A 94 31.03 4.95 29.29
N ALA A 95 30.60 6.14 28.86
CA ALA A 95 29.38 6.77 29.33
C ALA A 95 28.13 5.90 29.09
N GLY A 96 28.04 5.24 27.91
CA GLY A 96 26.96 4.31 27.60
C GLY A 96 26.91 3.10 28.53
N ARG A 97 28.07 2.48 28.82
CA ARG A 97 28.16 1.33 29.74
C ARG A 97 27.72 1.69 31.17
N ILE A 98 28.15 2.86 31.65
CA ILE A 98 27.77 3.34 32.99
C ILE A 98 26.28 3.63 33.04
N LEU A 99 25.72 4.27 32.02
CA LEU A 99 24.30 4.60 31.95
C LEU A 99 23.41 3.34 32.00
N LEU A 100 23.81 2.27 31.31
CA LEU A 100 23.09 0.98 31.33
C LEU A 100 23.03 0.33 32.71
N ARG A 101 24.10 0.50 33.51
CA ARG A 101 24.19 -0.02 34.89
C ARG A 101 23.51 0.87 35.92
N ARG A 102 23.32 2.16 35.61
CA ARG A 102 22.82 3.19 36.54
C ARG A 102 21.52 3.83 36.04
N ARG A 103 20.51 2.98 35.83
CA ARG A 103 19.16 3.37 35.36
C ARG A 103 18.42 4.34 36.29
N ALA A 104 18.86 4.48 37.54
CA ALA A 104 18.30 5.45 38.49
C ALA A 104 18.32 6.89 37.96
N LEU A 105 19.27 7.24 37.08
CA LEU A 105 19.33 8.55 36.46
C LEU A 105 18.05 8.91 35.67
N MET A 106 17.44 7.92 35.00
CA MET A 106 16.20 8.12 34.25
C MET A 106 15.03 8.50 35.17
N ARG A 107 14.99 7.95 36.40
CA ARG A 107 13.93 8.24 37.37
C ARG A 107 14.06 9.63 37.99
N HIS A 108 15.29 10.15 38.12
CA HIS A 108 15.54 11.41 38.81
C HIS A 108 15.69 12.62 37.87
N ALA A 109 16.23 12.41 36.67
CA ALA A 109 16.47 13.47 35.68
C ALA A 109 16.21 12.97 34.25
N PRO A 110 14.94 12.71 33.88
CA PRO A 110 14.59 12.07 32.62
C PRO A 110 14.96 12.93 31.39
N LYS A 111 14.71 14.24 31.45
CA LYS A 111 14.97 15.15 30.31
C LYS A 111 16.46 15.23 29.98
N GLU A 112 17.28 15.39 31.01
CA GLU A 112 18.73 15.46 30.92
C GLU A 112 19.31 14.11 30.47
N THR A 113 18.73 13.00 30.95
CA THR A 113 19.14 11.65 30.54
C THR A 113 18.80 11.37 29.08
N ILE A 114 17.61 11.75 28.60
CA ILE A 114 17.22 11.63 27.20
C ILE A 114 18.15 12.43 26.29
N ALA A 115 18.47 13.67 26.68
CA ALA A 115 19.43 14.51 25.95
C ALA A 115 20.84 13.89 25.94
N LEU A 116 21.26 13.24 27.03
CA LEU A 116 22.51 12.49 27.08
C LEU A 116 22.49 11.28 26.13
N VAL A 117 21.41 10.49 26.13
CA VAL A 117 21.27 9.33 25.22
C VAL A 117 21.35 9.77 23.76
N ARG A 118 20.67 10.86 23.38
CA ARG A 118 20.76 11.44 22.02
C ARG A 118 22.19 11.81 21.64
N HIS A 119 22.91 12.44 22.58
CA HIS A 119 24.31 12.83 22.39
C HIS A 119 25.23 11.62 22.22
N LEU A 120 25.08 10.58 23.06
CA LEU A 120 25.90 9.37 23.00
C LEU A 120 25.69 8.59 21.68
N CYS A 121 24.46 8.59 21.17
CA CYS A 121 24.08 7.99 19.90
C CYS A 121 24.34 8.90 18.68
N GLU A 122 24.92 10.09 18.85
CA GLU A 122 25.18 11.09 17.79
C GLU A 122 23.95 11.48 16.95
N LEU A 123 22.76 11.53 17.56
CA LEU A 123 21.51 11.81 16.84
C LEU A 123 21.37 13.26 16.38
N ASP A 124 22.15 14.17 16.98
CA ASP A 124 22.11 15.61 16.74
C ASP A 124 23.33 16.14 15.93
N SER A 125 24.31 15.29 15.58
CA SER A 125 25.57 15.70 14.94
C SER A 125 25.61 15.38 13.45
N GLN A 126 26.06 16.32 12.62
CA GLN A 126 26.30 16.15 11.17
C GLN A 126 27.73 15.61 10.86
N ALA A 127 28.57 15.41 11.88
CA ALA A 127 29.97 15.01 11.70
C ALA A 127 30.12 13.48 11.65
N SER A 128 31.07 12.99 10.84
CA SER A 128 31.44 11.58 10.82
C SER A 128 31.92 11.12 12.20
N PRO A 129 31.55 9.91 12.67
CA PRO A 129 31.90 9.44 14.00
C PRO A 129 33.43 9.43 14.18
N THR A 130 33.92 10.28 15.08
CA THR A 130 35.33 10.27 15.49
C THR A 130 35.67 9.10 16.40
N GLU A 131 34.66 8.46 17.00
CA GLU A 131 34.77 7.31 17.90
C GLU A 131 33.63 6.29 17.64
N GLN A 132 33.81 5.03 18.01
CA GLN A 132 32.70 4.06 18.00
C GLN A 132 31.90 4.23 19.30
N GLY A 133 30.75 4.88 19.23
CA GLY A 133 29.80 5.03 20.34
C GLY A 133 28.80 3.85 20.43
N PRO A 134 28.04 3.76 21.55
CA PRO A 134 27.01 2.74 21.71
C PRO A 134 25.89 2.92 20.68
N ALA A 135 25.35 1.82 20.16
CA ALA A 135 24.17 1.86 19.30
C ALA A 135 22.89 2.17 20.11
N ILE A 136 21.85 2.68 19.45
CA ILE A 136 20.55 2.94 20.10
C ILE A 136 20.00 1.67 20.71
N ASP A 137 20.07 0.55 19.99
CA ASP A 137 19.58 -0.76 20.43
C ASP A 137 20.26 -1.21 21.75
N GLU A 138 21.51 -0.82 21.97
CA GLU A 138 22.26 -1.11 23.20
C GLU A 138 21.78 -0.25 24.37
N LEU A 139 21.26 0.95 24.12
CA LEU A 139 20.79 1.90 25.14
C LEU A 139 19.29 1.83 25.41
N LEU A 140 18.48 1.18 24.57
CA LEU A 140 17.06 0.92 24.84
C LEU A 140 16.78 0.30 26.23
N PRO A 141 17.62 -0.61 26.78
CA PRO A 141 17.41 -1.16 28.12
C PRO A 141 17.41 -0.13 29.26
N VAL A 142 17.90 1.09 29.03
CA VAL A 142 17.84 2.19 30.02
C VAL A 142 16.39 2.57 30.34
N PHE A 143 15.46 2.38 29.40
CA PHE A 143 14.06 2.78 29.51
C PHE A 143 13.11 1.65 29.97
N VAL A 144 13.63 0.45 30.28
CA VAL A 144 12.79 -0.74 30.59
C VAL A 144 11.78 -0.51 31.71
N ASP A 145 12.12 0.34 32.68
CA ASP A 145 11.27 0.62 33.84
C ASP A 145 10.35 1.84 33.63
N ASP A 146 10.45 2.55 32.50
CA ASP A 146 9.78 3.84 32.27
C ASP A 146 9.35 4.01 30.80
N LEU A 147 8.22 3.37 30.44
CA LEU A 147 7.63 3.45 29.11
C LEU A 147 7.24 4.88 28.68
N PRO A 148 6.71 5.76 29.55
CA PRO A 148 6.48 7.17 29.19
C PRO A 148 7.75 7.89 28.72
N GLN A 149 8.89 7.67 29.39
CA GLN A 149 10.15 8.27 28.94
C GLN A 149 10.69 7.64 27.66
N LEU A 150 10.43 6.34 27.43
CA LEU A 150 10.71 5.70 26.15
C LEU A 150 9.92 6.37 25.02
N GLU A 151 8.64 6.65 25.23
CA GLU A 151 7.81 7.36 24.25
C GLU A 151 8.39 8.75 23.94
N VAL A 152 8.72 9.55 24.96
CA VAL A 152 9.33 10.88 24.77
C VAL A 152 10.64 10.79 23.99
N PHE A 153 11.49 9.81 24.33
CA PHE A 153 12.74 9.58 23.60
C PHE A 153 12.46 9.21 22.14
N LEU A 154 11.63 8.20 21.87
CA LEU A 154 11.34 7.74 20.51
C LEU A 154 10.65 8.82 19.67
N ARG A 155 9.75 9.63 20.25
CA ARG A 155 9.18 10.81 19.60
C ARG A 155 10.27 11.79 19.20
N SER A 156 11.21 12.08 20.11
CA SER A 156 12.34 12.95 19.78
C SER A 156 13.21 12.39 18.65
N VAL A 157 13.29 11.07 18.50
CA VAL A 157 14.17 10.43 17.49
C VAL A 157 13.47 10.29 16.13
N LEU A 158 12.19 9.94 16.11
CA LEU A 158 11.46 9.60 14.88
C LEU A 158 10.62 10.75 14.31
N LEU A 159 10.20 11.70 15.16
CA LEU A 159 9.30 12.79 14.78
C LEU A 159 9.97 14.18 14.75
N ASP A 160 11.23 14.28 15.18
CA ASP A 160 12.02 15.50 15.09
C ASP A 160 12.77 15.54 13.75
N ASP A 161 12.48 16.54 12.93
CA ASP A 161 13.09 16.70 11.60
C ASP A 161 14.61 16.99 11.68
N GLY A 162 15.12 17.38 12.85
CA GLY A 162 16.54 17.60 13.10
C GLY A 162 17.35 16.32 13.35
N CYS A 163 16.70 15.18 13.60
CA CYS A 163 17.35 13.93 13.96
C CYS A 163 17.89 13.20 12.71
N GLN A 164 19.17 12.82 12.73
CA GLN A 164 19.83 12.15 11.61
C GLN A 164 19.94 10.64 11.82
N LEU A 165 18.80 9.97 12.01
CA LEU A 165 18.78 8.52 12.07
C LEU A 165 18.66 7.91 10.66
N PRO A 166 19.52 6.96 10.26
CA PRO A 166 19.34 6.25 9.00
C PRO A 166 17.97 5.55 8.96
N HIS A 167 17.30 5.62 7.82
CA HIS A 167 15.93 5.12 7.64
C HIS A 167 15.76 3.66 8.09
N SER A 168 16.75 2.80 7.82
CA SER A 168 16.72 1.38 8.22
C SER A 168 16.78 1.13 9.74
N LYS A 169 17.39 2.04 10.51
CA LYS A 169 17.38 1.98 11.98
C LYS A 169 16.08 2.57 12.53
N ALA A 170 15.61 3.66 11.93
CA ALA A 170 14.35 4.29 12.30
C ALA A 170 13.15 3.32 12.13
N GLU A 171 13.14 2.56 11.03
CA GLU A 171 12.11 1.56 10.74
C GLU A 171 12.06 0.43 11.79
N ARG A 172 13.16 0.11 12.47
CA ARG A 172 13.16 -0.89 13.57
C ARG A 172 12.54 -0.38 14.85
N LEU A 173 12.60 0.93 15.08
CA LEU A 173 12.03 1.60 16.26
C LEU A 173 10.55 1.95 16.05
N PHE A 174 10.11 2.03 14.80
CA PHE A 174 8.75 2.37 14.40
C PHE A 174 7.68 1.52 15.11
N PRO A 175 7.74 0.17 15.16
CA PRO A 175 6.69 -0.63 15.79
C PRO A 175 6.47 -0.30 17.26
N THR A 176 7.57 -0.09 18.00
CA THR A 176 7.52 0.23 19.43
C THR A 176 6.91 1.60 19.68
N LEU A 177 7.30 2.62 18.90
CA LEU A 177 6.71 3.95 19.05
C LEU A 177 5.22 3.93 18.65
N LEU A 178 4.87 3.25 17.56
CA LEU A 178 3.49 3.17 17.10
C LEU A 178 2.58 2.53 18.17
N GLU A 179 3.01 1.41 18.75
CA GLU A 179 2.26 0.74 19.82
C GLU A 179 2.04 1.64 21.03
N LEU A 180 3.09 2.35 21.48
CA LEU A 180 2.99 3.29 22.61
C LEU A 180 2.03 4.45 22.31
N LEU A 181 2.14 5.07 21.14
CA LEU A 181 1.29 6.21 20.76
C LEU A 181 -0.18 5.80 20.60
N VAL A 182 -0.42 4.68 19.91
CA VAL A 182 -1.79 4.19 19.69
C VAL A 182 -2.44 3.78 21.01
N LYS A 183 -1.68 3.14 21.91
CA LYS A 183 -2.15 2.82 23.26
C LYS A 183 -2.48 4.07 24.07
N SER A 184 -1.59 5.07 24.07
CA SER A 184 -1.81 6.36 24.75
C SER A 184 -3.06 7.08 24.21
N HIS A 185 -3.23 7.11 22.89
CA HIS A 185 -4.42 7.65 22.25
C HIS A 185 -5.70 6.91 22.69
N SER A 186 -5.67 5.58 22.72
CA SER A 186 -6.81 4.75 23.16
C SER A 186 -7.20 5.04 24.61
N GLU A 187 -6.20 5.13 25.50
CA GLU A 187 -6.41 5.47 26.91
C GLU A 187 -7.05 6.86 27.09
N LEU A 188 -6.59 7.86 26.34
CA LEU A 188 -7.15 9.22 26.39
C LEU A 188 -8.59 9.30 25.86
N VAL A 189 -8.92 8.55 24.81
CA VAL A 189 -10.27 8.51 24.24
C VAL A 189 -11.25 7.73 25.12
N SER A 190 -10.77 6.72 25.85
CA SER A 190 -11.59 5.88 26.73
C SER A 190 -12.00 6.54 28.07
N GLY A 191 -11.38 7.68 28.43
CA GLY A 191 -11.69 8.39 29.66
C GLY A 191 -13.08 9.04 29.61
N GLU A 192 -14.05 8.49 30.32
CA GLU A 192 -15.38 9.08 30.48
C GLU A 192 -15.27 10.46 31.15
N GLY A 193 -15.48 11.53 30.36
CA GLY A 193 -15.47 12.92 30.84
C GLY A 193 -14.36 13.80 30.27
N ALA A 194 -14.09 13.70 28.96
CA ALA A 194 -13.03 14.45 28.28
C ALA A 194 -13.12 15.97 28.53
N ALA A 195 -12.20 16.48 29.33
CA ALA A 195 -11.91 17.91 29.37
C ALA A 195 -11.37 18.35 28.00
N SER A 196 -11.59 19.62 27.61
CA SER A 196 -11.08 20.19 26.35
C SER A 196 -9.60 19.85 26.10
N ASP A 197 -8.81 19.89 27.17
CA ASP A 197 -7.37 19.60 27.15
C ASP A 197 -7.03 18.15 26.76
N GLN A 198 -7.87 17.16 27.13
CA GLN A 198 -7.66 15.75 26.78
C GLN A 198 -7.99 15.48 25.31
N GLN A 199 -9.00 16.17 24.77
CA GLN A 199 -9.36 16.06 23.36
C GLN A 199 -8.28 16.67 22.45
N GLU A 200 -7.69 17.81 22.86
CA GLU A 200 -6.56 18.42 22.15
C GLU A 200 -5.32 17.53 22.18
N ALA A 201 -5.01 16.93 23.33
CA ALA A 201 -3.91 15.98 23.45
C ALA A 201 -4.11 14.74 22.57
N ALA A 202 -5.31 14.15 22.58
CA ALA A 202 -5.65 13.01 21.73
C ALA A 202 -5.51 13.35 20.23
N SER A 203 -6.01 14.53 19.81
CA SER A 203 -5.87 15.01 18.43
C SER A 203 -4.40 15.20 18.02
N SER A 204 -3.58 15.76 18.91
CA SER A 204 -2.13 15.89 18.66
C SER A 204 -1.46 14.53 18.48
N ILE A 205 -1.78 13.55 19.33
CA ILE A 205 -1.21 12.19 19.23
C ILE A 205 -1.67 11.50 17.95
N ALA A 206 -2.95 11.65 17.56
CA ALA A 206 -3.46 11.12 16.29
C ALA A 206 -2.71 11.71 15.08
N ALA A 207 -2.41 13.02 15.10
CA ALA A 207 -1.63 13.67 14.06
C ALA A 207 -0.20 13.11 13.99
N ASP A 208 0.43 12.86 15.13
CA ASP A 208 1.77 12.25 15.19
C ASP A 208 1.78 10.80 14.70
N ILE A 209 0.78 9.99 15.06
CA ILE A 209 0.60 8.62 14.55
C ILE A 209 0.51 8.65 13.02
N MET A 210 -0.36 9.49 12.46
CA MET A 210 -0.52 9.59 11.01
C MET A 210 0.72 10.12 10.30
N ARG A 211 1.46 11.05 10.93
CA ARG A 211 2.76 11.50 10.41
C ARG A 211 3.77 10.36 10.37
N LEU A 212 3.85 9.57 11.44
CA LEU A 212 4.77 8.43 11.55
C LEU A 212 4.47 7.37 10.47
N ILE A 213 3.20 6.98 10.29
CA ILE A 213 2.80 5.98 9.29
C ILE A 213 3.13 6.46 7.87
N ARG A 214 2.95 7.75 7.58
CA ARG A 214 3.26 8.34 6.25
C ARG A 214 4.76 8.42 5.97
N GLN A 215 5.58 8.58 7.02
CA GLN A 215 7.03 8.68 6.90
C GLN A 215 7.70 7.32 6.63
N TYR A 216 7.12 6.22 7.13
CA TYR A 216 7.65 4.87 7.00
C TYR A 216 6.64 3.91 6.34
N PRO A 217 6.34 4.05 5.03
CA PRO A 217 5.29 3.29 4.35
C PRO A 217 5.78 1.93 3.80
N SER A 218 6.67 1.22 4.49
CA SER A 218 7.10 -0.11 4.04
C SER A 218 6.01 -1.16 4.28
N ASP A 219 5.96 -2.21 3.46
CA ASP A 219 4.96 -3.27 3.61
C ASP A 219 4.97 -3.90 5.01
N ALA A 220 6.16 -4.06 5.60
CA ALA A 220 6.33 -4.57 6.96
C ALA A 220 5.79 -3.60 8.03
N ALA A 221 6.09 -2.29 7.89
CA ALA A 221 5.60 -1.26 8.79
C ALA A 221 4.08 -1.07 8.68
N LEU A 222 3.53 -1.14 7.47
CA LEU A 222 2.08 -1.07 7.23
C LEU A 222 1.35 -2.31 7.80
N ALA A 223 1.94 -3.50 7.71
CA ALA A 223 1.39 -4.71 8.32
C ALA A 223 1.40 -4.64 9.85
N ASN A 224 2.46 -4.10 10.44
CA ASN A 224 2.50 -3.81 11.89
C ASN A 224 1.45 -2.76 12.28
N THR A 225 1.31 -1.69 11.48
CA THR A 225 0.29 -0.67 11.67
C THR A 225 -1.12 -1.26 11.70
N LEU A 226 -1.47 -2.13 10.75
CA LEU A 226 -2.76 -2.81 10.73
C LEU A 226 -3.03 -3.56 12.03
N MET A 227 -2.06 -4.37 12.49
CA MET A 227 -2.17 -5.17 13.70
C MET A 227 -2.39 -4.31 14.95
N VAL A 228 -1.55 -3.28 15.13
CA VAL A 228 -1.58 -2.39 16.30
C VAL A 228 -2.86 -1.56 16.31
N CYS A 229 -3.23 -0.97 15.18
CA CYS A 229 -4.43 -0.14 15.06
C CYS A 229 -5.71 -0.95 15.28
N GLN A 230 -5.78 -2.19 14.78
CA GLN A 230 -6.91 -3.09 15.03
C GLN A 230 -7.01 -3.47 16.51
N THR A 231 -5.87 -3.74 17.17
CA THR A 231 -5.84 -4.16 18.59
C THR A 231 -6.31 -3.05 19.54
N HIS A 232 -5.97 -1.79 19.24
CA HIS A 232 -6.23 -0.66 20.12
C HIS A 232 -7.34 0.29 19.64
N GLY A 233 -7.96 0.01 18.49
CA GLY A 233 -9.13 0.74 17.98
C GLY A 233 -8.81 2.07 17.28
N PHE A 234 -7.60 2.24 16.70
CA PHE A 234 -7.27 3.47 15.95
C PHE A 234 -7.67 3.35 14.47
N VAL A 235 -8.86 3.84 14.14
CA VAL A 235 -9.48 3.56 12.85
C VAL A 235 -8.77 4.24 11.67
N ASP A 236 -8.35 5.50 11.81
CA ASP A 236 -7.74 6.24 10.69
C ASP A 236 -6.44 5.59 10.20
N GLY A 237 -5.61 5.10 11.13
CA GLY A 237 -4.39 4.37 10.80
C GLY A 237 -4.66 2.98 10.22
N PHE A 238 -5.68 2.28 10.72
CA PHE A 238 -6.13 1.01 10.16
C PHE A 238 -6.55 1.18 8.69
N PHE A 239 -7.41 2.16 8.39
CA PHE A 239 -7.88 2.41 7.03
C PHE A 239 -6.73 2.78 6.10
N TYR A 240 -5.85 3.69 6.53
CA TYR A 240 -4.69 4.09 5.73
C TYR A 240 -3.78 2.90 5.39
N ALA A 241 -3.47 2.06 6.38
CA ALA A 241 -2.59 0.91 6.16
C ALA A 241 -3.24 -0.17 5.27
N ALA A 242 -4.53 -0.42 5.43
CA ALA A 242 -5.23 -1.42 4.61
C ALA A 242 -5.37 -0.97 3.14
N GLU A 243 -5.66 0.32 2.90
CA GLU A 243 -5.70 0.92 1.57
C GLU A 243 -4.34 0.76 0.86
N LYS A 244 -3.24 1.08 1.56
CA LYS A 244 -1.88 0.97 0.99
C LYS A 244 -1.44 -0.45 0.70
N LEU A 245 -1.88 -1.42 1.52
CA LEU A 245 -1.61 -2.85 1.30
C LEU A 245 -2.61 -3.51 0.33
N HIS A 246 -3.52 -2.73 -0.27
CA HIS A 246 -4.56 -3.22 -1.16
C HIS A 246 -5.42 -4.34 -0.54
N ARG A 247 -5.65 -4.27 0.78
CA ARG A 247 -6.44 -5.25 1.53
C ARG A 247 -7.90 -4.81 1.65
N HIS A 248 -8.54 -4.57 0.51
CA HIS A 248 -9.91 -4.01 0.45
C HIS A 248 -10.95 -4.88 1.18
N GLN A 249 -10.79 -6.20 1.17
CA GLN A 249 -11.69 -7.12 1.89
C GLN A 249 -11.70 -6.89 3.41
N LEU A 250 -10.57 -6.50 4.00
CA LEU A 250 -10.50 -6.18 5.44
C LEU A 250 -11.25 -4.89 5.77
N LEU A 251 -11.22 -3.90 4.88
CA LEU A 251 -11.97 -2.66 5.04
C LEU A 251 -13.48 -2.93 5.00
N MET A 252 -13.92 -3.76 4.06
CA MET A 252 -15.33 -4.17 3.94
C MET A 252 -15.80 -4.90 5.20
N GLN A 253 -15.02 -5.89 5.68
CA GLN A 253 -15.33 -6.62 6.91
C GLN A 253 -15.46 -5.69 8.11
N TRP A 254 -14.52 -4.75 8.27
CA TRP A 254 -14.59 -3.76 9.34
C TRP A 254 -15.86 -2.90 9.25
N CYS A 255 -16.20 -2.40 8.05
CA CYS A 255 -17.42 -1.64 7.83
C CYS A 255 -18.69 -2.47 8.15
N PHE A 256 -18.68 -3.77 7.85
CA PHE A 256 -19.79 -4.66 8.15
C PHE A 256 -19.97 -4.90 9.64
N GLU A 257 -18.87 -5.10 10.38
CA GLU A 257 -18.89 -5.29 11.83
C GLU A 257 -19.38 -4.04 12.58
N HIS A 258 -18.95 -2.86 12.13
CA HIS A 258 -19.28 -1.57 12.77
C HIS A 258 -20.55 -0.91 12.24
N LYS A 259 -21.18 -1.47 11.18
CA LYS A 259 -22.41 -0.97 10.56
C LYS A 259 -22.30 0.49 10.10
N ASP A 260 -21.14 0.88 9.59
CA ASP A 260 -20.87 2.24 9.12
C ASP A 260 -21.00 2.32 7.59
N ALA A 261 -22.20 2.67 7.11
CA ALA A 261 -22.48 2.80 5.69
C ALA A 261 -21.77 3.99 5.02
N GLY A 262 -21.52 5.08 5.76
CA GLY A 262 -20.83 6.25 5.24
C GLY A 262 -19.38 5.93 4.87
N ARG A 263 -18.67 5.26 5.79
CA ARG A 263 -17.30 4.78 5.51
C ARG A 263 -17.26 3.69 4.46
N LEU A 264 -18.26 2.81 4.42
CA LEU A 264 -18.38 1.79 3.38
C LEU A 264 -18.43 2.42 1.98
N LEU A 265 -19.23 3.48 1.82
CA LEU A 265 -19.33 4.20 0.55
C LEU A 265 -18.01 4.89 0.18
N ASP A 266 -17.32 5.49 1.15
CA ASP A 266 -15.99 6.08 0.94
C ASP A 266 -14.96 5.04 0.48
N VAL A 267 -14.97 3.84 1.08
CA VAL A 267 -14.11 2.72 0.67
C VAL A 267 -14.43 2.29 -0.76
N CYS A 268 -15.72 2.15 -1.10
CA CYS A 268 -16.15 1.82 -2.45
C CYS A 268 -15.74 2.90 -3.47
N LYS A 269 -15.83 4.18 -3.12
CA LYS A 269 -15.40 5.29 -4.00
C LYS A 269 -13.89 5.31 -4.23
N ARG A 270 -13.10 5.05 -3.20
CA ARG A 270 -11.62 5.05 -3.30
C ARG A 270 -11.07 3.79 -3.93
N CYS A 271 -11.61 2.62 -3.58
CA CYS A 271 -11.10 1.30 -3.97
C CYS A 271 -11.86 0.67 -5.14
N GLY A 272 -13.04 1.17 -5.50
CA GLY A 272 -13.87 0.71 -6.60
C GLY A 272 -13.20 0.63 -7.98
N PRO A 273 -12.28 1.54 -8.39
CA PRO A 273 -11.59 1.36 -9.67
C PRO A 273 -10.62 0.17 -9.67
N ALA A 274 -10.13 -0.27 -8.51
CA ALA A 274 -9.26 -1.44 -8.39
C ALA A 274 -10.06 -2.74 -8.34
N ASP A 275 -11.19 -2.75 -7.62
CA ASP A 275 -12.07 -3.92 -7.49
C ASP A 275 -13.54 -3.48 -7.50
N GLN A 276 -14.20 -3.70 -8.64
CA GLN A 276 -15.61 -3.35 -8.81
C GLN A 276 -16.56 -4.28 -8.05
N SER A 277 -16.09 -5.45 -7.60
CA SER A 277 -16.91 -6.38 -6.81
C SER A 277 -17.26 -5.82 -5.43
N LEU A 278 -16.50 -4.83 -4.94
CA LEU A 278 -16.78 -4.14 -3.68
C LEU A 278 -18.16 -3.49 -3.66
N TRP A 279 -18.63 -2.94 -4.79
CA TRP A 279 -19.96 -2.34 -4.89
C TRP A 279 -21.08 -3.38 -4.77
N VAL A 280 -20.86 -4.58 -5.31
CA VAL A 280 -21.80 -5.72 -5.19
C VAL A 280 -21.87 -6.19 -3.74
N GLN A 281 -20.73 -6.30 -3.06
CA GLN A 281 -20.66 -6.65 -1.64
C GLN A 281 -21.30 -5.58 -0.76
N ALA A 282 -21.06 -4.30 -1.06
CA ALA A 282 -21.68 -3.18 -0.37
C ALA A 282 -23.20 -3.20 -0.50
N LEU A 283 -23.73 -3.40 -1.71
CA LEU A 283 -25.18 -3.54 -1.92
C LEU A 283 -25.75 -4.73 -1.15
N SER A 284 -25.06 -5.87 -1.18
CA SER A 284 -25.50 -7.08 -0.47
C SER A 284 -25.55 -6.88 1.04
N PHE A 285 -24.60 -6.11 1.60
CA PHE A 285 -24.60 -5.74 3.02
C PHE A 285 -25.69 -4.72 3.35
N LEU A 286 -25.82 -3.64 2.57
CA LEU A 286 -26.85 -2.61 2.78
C LEU A 286 -28.27 -3.16 2.63
N ALA A 287 -28.44 -4.22 1.85
CA ALA A 287 -29.71 -4.92 1.71
C ALA A 287 -29.93 -6.02 2.77
N SER A 288 -28.93 -6.32 3.60
CA SER A 288 -29.04 -7.28 4.70
C SER A 288 -29.72 -6.62 5.90
N PRO A 289 -30.58 -7.32 6.67
CA PRO A 289 -31.14 -6.79 7.91
C PRO A 289 -30.07 -6.43 8.97
N GLU A 290 -28.83 -6.88 8.78
CA GLU A 290 -27.71 -6.61 9.67
C GLU A 290 -27.18 -5.17 9.58
N SER A 291 -27.43 -4.44 8.48
CA SER A 291 -26.86 -3.11 8.25
C SER A 291 -27.37 -2.04 9.21
N GLY A 292 -28.56 -2.20 9.80
CA GLY A 292 -29.22 -1.15 10.59
C GLY A 292 -30.13 -0.27 9.74
N GLU A 293 -30.77 0.72 10.38
CA GLU A 293 -31.77 1.58 9.75
C GLU A 293 -31.17 2.90 9.22
N GLY A 294 -31.67 3.37 8.06
CA GLY A 294 -31.41 4.73 7.57
C GLY A 294 -30.31 4.88 6.51
N HIS A 295 -29.94 3.80 5.81
CA HIS A 295 -28.87 3.81 4.79
C HIS A 295 -29.37 4.01 3.35
N LEU A 296 -30.53 4.66 3.19
CA LEU A 296 -31.20 4.81 1.90
C LEU A 296 -30.39 5.65 0.91
N GLU A 297 -29.70 6.69 1.38
CA GLU A 297 -28.89 7.58 0.54
C GLU A 297 -27.65 6.86 0.01
N GLU A 298 -26.93 6.14 0.86
CA GLU A 298 -25.75 5.36 0.50
C GLU A 298 -26.12 4.25 -0.48
N MET A 299 -27.25 3.57 -0.25
CA MET A 299 -27.73 2.53 -1.16
C MET A 299 -28.12 3.10 -2.52
N GLN A 300 -28.76 4.28 -2.59
CA GLN A 300 -29.06 4.93 -3.88
C GLN A 300 -27.78 5.27 -4.66
N GLU A 301 -26.72 5.72 -3.98
CA GLU A 301 -25.44 6.00 -4.62
C GLU A 301 -24.76 4.71 -5.11
N VAL A 302 -24.80 3.63 -4.34
CA VAL A 302 -24.31 2.30 -4.75
C VAL A 302 -25.07 1.78 -5.98
N LEU A 303 -26.41 1.88 -5.99
CA LEU A 303 -27.24 1.47 -7.13
C LEU A 303 -26.95 2.29 -8.38
N ARG A 304 -26.72 3.61 -8.25
CA ARG A 304 -26.33 4.47 -9.37
C ARG A 304 -24.98 4.02 -9.95
N HIS A 305 -24.00 3.69 -9.11
CA HIS A 305 -22.70 3.25 -9.60
C HIS A 305 -22.74 1.86 -10.25
N ILE A 306 -23.54 0.94 -9.69
CA ILE A 306 -23.81 -0.38 -10.30
C ILE A 306 -24.48 -0.22 -11.66
N GLU A 307 -25.39 0.76 -11.81
CA GLU A 307 -26.00 1.10 -13.08
C GLU A 307 -24.95 1.58 -14.09
N ASP A 308 -24.15 2.59 -13.73
CA ASP A 308 -23.18 3.21 -14.63
C ASP A 308 -22.08 2.26 -15.10
N SER A 309 -21.68 1.32 -14.24
CA SER A 309 -20.61 0.36 -14.53
C SER A 309 -21.13 -1.02 -14.99
N ASP A 310 -22.46 -1.20 -15.12
CA ASP A 310 -23.13 -2.46 -15.50
C ASP A 310 -22.64 -3.69 -14.70
N LEU A 311 -22.46 -3.52 -13.39
CA LEU A 311 -21.82 -4.51 -12.52
C LEU A 311 -22.71 -5.71 -12.19
N MET A 312 -24.03 -5.53 -12.30
CA MET A 312 -25.00 -6.51 -11.85
C MET A 312 -26.22 -6.58 -12.76
N PRO A 313 -26.66 -7.79 -13.17
CA PRO A 313 -27.93 -7.97 -13.86
C PRO A 313 -29.10 -7.50 -12.99
N LEU A 314 -30.12 -6.93 -13.64
CA LEU A 314 -31.35 -6.45 -12.99
C LEU A 314 -31.98 -7.46 -12.02
N LEU A 315 -32.01 -8.74 -12.41
CA LEU A 315 -32.60 -9.80 -11.58
C LEU A 315 -31.83 -10.00 -10.28
N LEU A 316 -30.50 -9.96 -10.32
CA LEU A 316 -29.67 -10.14 -9.13
C LEU A 316 -29.81 -8.93 -8.20
N VAL A 317 -29.92 -7.71 -8.73
CA VAL A 317 -30.20 -6.51 -7.91
C VAL A 317 -31.52 -6.66 -7.17
N ILE A 318 -32.58 -7.07 -7.85
CA ILE A 318 -33.90 -7.28 -7.23
C ILE A 318 -33.84 -8.40 -6.18
N GLU A 319 -33.09 -9.48 -6.44
CA GLU A 319 -32.90 -10.56 -5.47
C GLU A 319 -32.14 -10.11 -4.22
N THR A 320 -31.09 -9.29 -4.38
CA THR A 320 -30.36 -8.72 -3.23
C THR A 320 -31.25 -7.79 -2.40
N LEU A 321 -32.01 -6.91 -3.06
CA LEU A 321 -32.90 -5.95 -2.40
C LEU A 321 -34.12 -6.62 -1.75
N ARG A 322 -34.52 -7.81 -2.19
CA ARG A 322 -35.61 -8.57 -1.57
C ARG A 322 -35.35 -8.89 -0.09
N ASN A 323 -34.08 -9.02 0.29
CA ASN A 323 -33.69 -9.33 1.67
C ASN A 323 -33.81 -8.12 2.61
N SER A 324 -34.00 -6.92 2.06
CA SER A 324 -34.12 -5.69 2.83
C SER A 324 -35.57 -5.43 3.23
N GLU A 325 -35.77 -5.02 4.49
CA GLU A 325 -37.10 -4.63 4.99
C GLU A 325 -37.36 -3.12 4.83
N GLU A 326 -36.31 -2.30 4.70
CA GLU A 326 -36.42 -0.84 4.59
C GLU A 326 -36.78 -0.34 3.19
N VAL A 327 -36.42 -1.08 2.15
CA VAL A 327 -36.44 -0.57 0.77
C VAL A 327 -37.81 -0.75 0.15
N THR A 328 -38.41 0.36 -0.27
CA THR A 328 -39.65 0.30 -1.03
C THR A 328 -39.37 0.22 -2.53
N ILE A 329 -40.33 -0.34 -3.29
CA ILE A 329 -40.30 -0.30 -4.76
C ILE A 329 -40.25 1.15 -5.30
N GLY A 330 -40.68 2.13 -4.50
CA GLY A 330 -40.56 3.55 -4.82
C GLY A 330 -39.11 4.01 -4.97
N ASP A 331 -38.23 3.50 -4.11
CA ASP A 331 -36.82 3.93 -4.02
C ASP A 331 -35.97 3.35 -5.15
N VAL A 332 -36.32 2.14 -5.61
CA VAL A 332 -35.64 1.46 -6.73
C VAL A 332 -36.23 1.89 -8.09
N ARG A 333 -37.39 2.59 -8.10
CA ARG A 333 -38.06 3.01 -9.34
C ARG A 333 -37.15 3.77 -10.31
N PRO A 334 -36.32 4.75 -9.88
CA PRO A 334 -35.42 5.45 -10.79
C PRO A 334 -34.43 4.50 -11.48
N TYR A 335 -33.85 3.58 -10.71
CA TYR A 335 -32.94 2.55 -11.22
C TYR A 335 -33.61 1.63 -12.24
N LEU A 336 -34.81 1.12 -11.91
CA LEU A 336 -35.58 0.26 -12.83
C LEU A 336 -35.94 0.98 -14.14
N GLN A 337 -36.34 2.25 -14.04
CA GLN A 337 -36.67 3.06 -15.22
C GLN A 337 -35.46 3.32 -16.10
N ALA A 338 -34.30 3.58 -15.50
CA ALA A 338 -33.08 3.83 -16.23
C ALA A 338 -32.54 2.57 -16.90
N GLN A 339 -32.50 1.44 -16.19
CA GLN A 339 -32.14 0.13 -16.76
C GLN A 339 -33.07 -0.29 -17.90
N TYR A 340 -34.38 -0.12 -17.72
CA TYR A 340 -35.35 -0.40 -18.78
C TYR A 340 -35.11 0.46 -20.03
N ARG A 341 -34.81 1.76 -19.86
CA ARG A 341 -34.45 2.64 -20.99
C ARG A 341 -33.19 2.16 -21.71
N ARG A 342 -32.12 1.82 -20.98
CA ARG A 342 -30.89 1.28 -21.60
C ARG A 342 -31.16 0.01 -22.40
N LEU A 343 -31.98 -0.90 -21.86
CA LEU A 343 -32.38 -2.13 -22.55
C LEU A 343 -33.18 -1.84 -23.83
N VAL A 344 -34.14 -0.92 -23.78
CA VAL A 344 -34.91 -0.50 -24.96
C VAL A 344 -34.00 0.13 -26.01
N ASP A 345 -33.14 1.07 -25.62
CA ASP A 345 -32.20 1.75 -26.52
C ASP A 345 -31.25 0.75 -27.18
N SER A 346 -30.72 -0.23 -26.42
CA SER A 346 -29.86 -1.30 -26.94
C SER A 346 -30.59 -2.18 -27.96
N VAL A 347 -31.85 -2.53 -27.69
CA VAL A 347 -32.71 -3.29 -28.60
C VAL A 347 -33.02 -2.48 -29.86
N GLU A 348 -33.29 -1.18 -29.74
CA GLU A 348 -33.56 -0.29 -30.87
C GLU A 348 -32.34 -0.12 -31.77
N VAL A 349 -31.16 0.10 -31.20
CA VAL A 349 -29.90 0.16 -31.95
C VAL A 349 -29.63 -1.15 -32.67
N SER A 350 -29.82 -2.29 -31.99
CA SER A 350 -29.61 -3.62 -32.59
C SER A 350 -30.61 -3.90 -33.72
N ARG A 351 -31.88 -3.52 -33.54
CA ARG A 351 -32.91 -3.60 -34.58
C ARG A 351 -32.58 -2.70 -35.77
N GLY A 352 -32.13 -1.47 -35.52
CA GLY A 352 -31.73 -0.51 -36.56
C GLY A 352 -30.56 -1.01 -37.42
N LYS A 353 -29.54 -1.61 -36.79
CA LYS A 353 -28.45 -2.27 -37.52
C LYS A 353 -28.97 -3.44 -38.35
N SER A 354 -29.80 -4.30 -37.76
CA SER A 354 -30.38 -5.44 -38.48
C SER A 354 -31.25 -5.02 -39.67
N THR A 355 -32.02 -3.93 -39.57
CA THR A 355 -32.81 -3.42 -40.70
C THR A 355 -31.92 -2.82 -41.77
N GLN A 356 -30.88 -2.08 -41.41
CA GLN A 356 -29.89 -1.57 -42.37
C GLN A 356 -29.20 -2.72 -43.11
N ASP A 357 -28.69 -3.73 -42.38
CA ASP A 357 -28.03 -4.89 -42.98
C ASP A 357 -28.96 -5.64 -43.92
N ARG A 358 -30.25 -5.81 -43.56
CA ARG A 358 -31.26 -6.43 -44.43
C ARG A 358 -31.51 -5.62 -45.70
N GLN A 359 -31.53 -4.30 -45.62
CA GLN A 359 -31.70 -3.44 -46.79
C GLN A 359 -30.49 -3.53 -47.73
N GLU A 360 -29.27 -3.56 -47.18
CA GLU A 360 -28.05 -3.73 -47.96
C GLU A 360 -28.00 -5.11 -48.62
N ILE A 361 -28.37 -6.18 -47.91
CA ILE A 361 -28.49 -7.53 -48.47
C ILE A 361 -29.49 -7.55 -49.63
N ALA A 362 -30.68 -6.98 -49.45
CA ALA A 362 -31.69 -6.93 -50.51
C ALA A 362 -31.18 -6.15 -51.74
N ARG A 363 -30.47 -5.04 -51.53
CA ARG A 363 -29.84 -4.26 -52.60
C ARG A 363 -28.78 -5.07 -53.35
N MET A 364 -27.89 -5.75 -52.62
CA MET A 364 -26.85 -6.60 -53.20
C MET A 364 -27.44 -7.77 -53.98
N GLN A 365 -28.51 -8.40 -53.47
CA GLN A 365 -29.21 -9.47 -54.18
C GLN A 365 -29.86 -8.98 -55.47
N GLN A 366 -30.49 -7.81 -55.46
CA GLN A 366 -31.04 -7.18 -56.67
C GLN A 366 -29.94 -6.86 -57.69
N GLU A 367 -28.80 -6.34 -57.25
CA GLU A 367 -27.64 -6.08 -58.10
C GLU A 367 -27.10 -7.37 -58.74
N ILE A 368 -27.01 -8.47 -57.99
CA ILE A 368 -26.61 -9.79 -58.51
C ILE A 368 -27.60 -10.26 -59.59
N VAL A 369 -28.90 -10.14 -59.36
CA VAL A 369 -29.93 -10.54 -60.34
C VAL A 369 -29.83 -9.68 -61.61
N GLN A 370 -29.67 -8.36 -61.48
CA GLN A 370 -29.49 -7.46 -62.61
C GLN A 370 -28.24 -7.84 -63.43
N LEU A 371 -27.11 -8.06 -62.77
CA LEU A 371 -25.86 -8.47 -63.43
C LEU A 371 -25.97 -9.82 -64.15
N ARG A 372 -26.81 -10.75 -63.66
CA ARG A 372 -27.02 -12.06 -64.29
C ARG A 372 -28.03 -12.06 -65.44
N THR A 373 -29.06 -11.21 -65.39
CA THR A 373 -30.23 -11.32 -66.29
C THR A 373 -30.37 -10.17 -67.27
N GLN A 374 -29.78 -9.00 -67.00
CA GLN A 374 -29.94 -7.81 -67.84
C GLN A 374 -28.68 -7.53 -68.65
N ALA A 375 -28.86 -7.22 -69.94
CA ALA A 375 -27.76 -6.78 -70.80
C ALA A 375 -27.27 -5.40 -70.33
N LYS A 376 -25.96 -5.29 -70.06
CA LYS A 376 -25.33 -4.04 -69.65
C LYS A 376 -24.80 -3.29 -70.87
N GLU A 377 -25.33 -2.09 -71.12
CA GLU A 377 -24.85 -1.23 -72.20
C GLU A 377 -23.51 -0.56 -71.82
N PHE A 378 -22.52 -0.65 -72.70
CA PHE A 378 -21.23 0.00 -72.53
C PHE A 378 -21.12 1.21 -73.47
N GLN A 379 -21.19 2.41 -72.91
CA GLN A 379 -21.10 3.67 -73.69
C GLN A 379 -19.71 4.33 -73.65
N ASN A 380 -18.71 3.65 -73.10
CA ASN A 380 -17.38 4.21 -72.96
C ASN A 380 -16.65 4.27 -74.30
N THR A 381 -16.16 5.46 -74.64
CA THR A 381 -15.45 5.74 -75.90
C THR A 381 -13.93 5.83 -75.74
N ARG A 382 -13.42 5.74 -74.52
CA ARG A 382 -11.99 5.87 -74.19
C ARG A 382 -11.48 4.71 -73.34
N CYS A 383 -10.23 4.31 -73.59
CA CYS A 383 -9.54 3.28 -72.83
C CYS A 383 -9.11 3.83 -71.47
N PHE A 384 -9.39 3.09 -70.39
CA PHE A 384 -9.03 3.51 -69.02
C PHE A 384 -7.52 3.39 -68.71
N GLN A 385 -6.73 2.68 -69.52
CA GLN A 385 -5.28 2.52 -69.31
C GLN A 385 -4.47 3.58 -70.04
N CYS A 386 -4.75 3.80 -71.34
CA CYS A 386 -3.96 4.70 -72.19
C CYS A 386 -4.67 6.03 -72.50
N GLY A 387 -5.97 6.17 -72.16
CA GLY A 387 -6.75 7.40 -72.39
C GLY A 387 -7.17 7.65 -73.84
N LEU A 388 -6.69 6.85 -74.79
CA LEU A 388 -7.01 6.97 -76.22
C LEU A 388 -8.42 6.46 -76.54
N THR A 389 -8.96 6.88 -77.68
CA THR A 389 -10.25 6.40 -78.19
C THR A 389 -10.22 4.90 -78.44
N LEU A 390 -11.28 4.20 -78.04
CA LEU A 390 -11.38 2.75 -78.20
C LEU A 390 -11.59 2.38 -79.67
N GLU A 391 -10.77 1.45 -80.16
CA GLU A 391 -10.88 0.85 -81.49
C GLU A 391 -11.31 -0.62 -81.35
N VAL A 392 -12.08 -1.12 -82.31
CA VAL A 392 -12.56 -2.50 -82.31
C VAL A 392 -11.42 -3.42 -82.77
N PRO A 393 -11.08 -4.51 -82.05
CA PRO A 393 -11.80 -5.10 -80.89
C PRO A 393 -11.44 -4.46 -79.53
N ALA A 394 -12.47 -4.11 -78.77
CA ALA A 394 -12.38 -3.61 -77.40
C ALA A 394 -12.91 -4.64 -76.39
N VAL A 395 -12.35 -4.62 -75.18
CA VAL A 395 -12.74 -5.50 -74.07
C VAL A 395 -13.48 -4.68 -73.02
N HIS A 396 -14.68 -5.12 -72.65
CA HIS A 396 -15.54 -4.45 -71.68
C HIS A 396 -15.76 -5.35 -70.47
N PHE A 397 -15.55 -4.83 -69.26
CA PHE A 397 -15.78 -5.54 -68.01
C PHE A 397 -17.10 -5.10 -67.36
N PHE A 398 -17.81 -6.02 -66.70
CA PHE A 398 -19.07 -5.70 -66.00
C PHE A 398 -18.94 -4.65 -64.89
N CYS A 399 -17.72 -4.37 -64.41
CA CYS A 399 -17.44 -3.22 -63.54
C CYS A 399 -17.54 -1.85 -64.26
N GLY A 400 -17.84 -1.84 -65.56
CA GLY A 400 -18.02 -0.64 -66.38
C GLY A 400 -16.74 -0.14 -67.02
N HIS A 401 -15.57 -0.71 -66.74
CA HIS A 401 -14.32 -0.28 -67.35
C HIS A 401 -14.10 -0.91 -68.73
N SER A 402 -13.57 -0.14 -69.67
CA SER A 402 -13.37 -0.54 -71.07
C SER A 402 -11.93 -0.25 -71.50
N TYR A 403 -11.34 -1.18 -72.25
CA TYR A 403 -9.93 -1.18 -72.60
C TYR A 403 -9.72 -1.71 -74.03
N HIS A 404 -8.62 -1.34 -74.67
CA HIS A 404 -8.19 -2.02 -75.90
C HIS A 404 -7.79 -3.47 -75.59
N SER A 405 -7.92 -4.36 -76.57
CA SER A 405 -7.51 -5.78 -76.41
C SER A 405 -6.04 -5.94 -76.00
N PHE A 406 -5.17 -4.99 -76.36
CA PHE A 406 -3.75 -5.00 -75.98
C PHE A 406 -3.46 -4.32 -74.64
N CYS A 407 -4.43 -3.60 -74.07
CA CYS A 407 -4.31 -2.90 -72.79
C CYS A 407 -4.91 -3.70 -71.62
N THR A 408 -5.37 -4.92 -71.87
CA THR A 408 -5.89 -5.84 -70.85
C THR A 408 -4.95 -7.03 -70.64
N PRO A 409 -4.74 -7.49 -69.39
CA PRO A 409 -4.06 -8.74 -69.11
C PRO A 409 -4.86 -9.92 -69.67
N THR A 410 -4.16 -11.03 -69.95
CA THR A 410 -4.73 -12.27 -70.50
C THR A 410 -5.72 -12.98 -69.57
N ASP A 411 -5.70 -12.61 -68.29
CA ASP A 411 -6.39 -13.35 -67.21
C ASP A 411 -7.88 -12.98 -67.09
N GLY A 412 -8.43 -12.19 -68.02
CA GLY A 412 -9.84 -11.82 -68.03
C GLY A 412 -10.28 -10.97 -66.83
N THR A 413 -9.34 -10.33 -66.12
CA THR A 413 -9.62 -9.45 -64.98
C THR A 413 -9.44 -7.97 -65.34
N CYS A 414 -10.27 -7.11 -64.76
CA CYS A 414 -10.16 -5.65 -64.95
C CYS A 414 -8.90 -5.11 -64.25
N PRO A 415 -7.93 -4.49 -64.96
CA PRO A 415 -6.68 -3.99 -64.39
C PRO A 415 -6.85 -3.03 -63.20
N LYS A 416 -7.92 -2.23 -63.21
CA LYS A 416 -8.18 -1.24 -62.16
C LYS A 416 -8.87 -1.84 -60.93
N CYS A 417 -9.65 -2.90 -61.11
CA CYS A 417 -10.44 -3.50 -60.02
C CYS A 417 -9.78 -4.76 -59.46
N SER A 418 -8.89 -5.42 -60.20
CA SER A 418 -8.22 -6.65 -59.77
C SER A 418 -7.45 -6.48 -58.47
N SER A 419 -6.70 -5.38 -58.31
CA SER A 419 -5.93 -5.09 -57.09
C SER A 419 -6.80 -4.99 -55.83
N GLY A 420 -8.04 -4.52 -55.94
CA GLY A 420 -8.99 -4.43 -54.82
C GLY A 420 -9.92 -5.64 -54.67
N ALA A 421 -10.10 -6.43 -55.73
CA ALA A 421 -10.99 -7.59 -55.74
C ALA A 421 -10.28 -8.88 -55.31
N LEU A 422 -9.00 -9.07 -55.67
CA LEU A 422 -8.24 -10.28 -55.36
C LEU A 422 -8.16 -10.57 -53.84
N PRO A 423 -7.87 -9.59 -52.95
CA PRO A 423 -7.87 -9.85 -51.51
C PRO A 423 -9.24 -10.25 -50.96
N LYS A 424 -10.33 -9.74 -51.56
CA LYS A 424 -11.70 -10.07 -51.12
C LYS A 424 -12.10 -11.47 -51.55
N LEU A 425 -11.70 -11.88 -52.76
CA LEU A 425 -11.91 -13.23 -53.27
C LEU A 425 -11.10 -14.25 -52.46
N SER A 426 -9.81 -13.99 -52.22
CA SER A 426 -8.98 -14.90 -51.41
C SER A 426 -9.49 -15.02 -49.98
N LEU A 427 -9.97 -13.93 -49.38
CA LEU A 427 -10.57 -13.96 -48.04
C LEU A 427 -11.89 -14.73 -48.02
N LYS A 428 -12.69 -14.63 -49.08
CA LYS A 428 -13.92 -15.42 -49.24
C LYS A 428 -13.60 -16.91 -49.35
N GLU A 429 -12.69 -17.28 -50.24
CA GLU A 429 -12.25 -18.68 -50.43
C GLU A 429 -11.65 -19.26 -49.15
N GLN A 430 -10.83 -18.49 -48.43
CA GLN A 430 -10.27 -18.92 -47.15
C GLN A 430 -11.37 -19.20 -46.11
N ARG A 431 -12.40 -18.35 -46.04
CA ARG A 431 -13.54 -18.52 -45.13
C ARG A 431 -14.40 -19.72 -45.50
N GLU A 432 -14.70 -19.90 -46.78
CA GLU A 432 -15.45 -21.05 -47.28
C GLU A 432 -14.69 -22.37 -47.04
N ALA A 433 -13.37 -22.38 -47.23
CA ALA A 433 -12.53 -23.54 -46.92
C ALA A 433 -12.51 -23.86 -45.42
N GLN A 434 -12.44 -22.83 -44.55
CA GLN A 434 -12.54 -23.00 -43.10
C GLN A 434 -13.92 -23.54 -42.69
N ALA A 435 -14.99 -23.06 -43.31
CA ALA A 435 -16.36 -23.52 -43.06
C ALA A 435 -16.58 -25.00 -43.37
N ARG A 436 -15.85 -25.55 -44.36
CA ARG A 436 -15.92 -26.96 -44.77
C ARG A 436 -15.21 -27.92 -43.80
N ASN A 437 -14.35 -27.43 -42.91
CA ASN A 437 -13.62 -28.28 -41.98
C ASN A 437 -14.39 -28.46 -40.65
N ALA A 438 -15.07 -29.60 -40.51
CA ALA A 438 -15.80 -29.94 -39.30
C ALA A 438 -14.92 -30.03 -38.04
N GLU A 439 -13.65 -30.44 -38.16
CA GLU A 439 -12.74 -30.51 -37.00
C GLU A 439 -12.38 -29.13 -36.46
N ASP A 440 -12.21 -28.15 -37.34
CA ASP A 440 -11.91 -26.77 -36.95
C ASP A 440 -13.14 -26.10 -36.32
N PHE A 441 -14.35 -26.46 -36.76
CA PHE A 441 -15.60 -26.04 -36.10
C PHE A 441 -15.67 -26.54 -34.65
N PHE A 442 -15.37 -27.82 -34.40
CA PHE A 442 -15.39 -28.37 -33.04
C PHE A 442 -14.27 -27.78 -32.17
N LYS A 443 -13.08 -27.53 -32.72
CA LYS A 443 -12.01 -26.81 -32.01
C LYS A 443 -12.40 -25.38 -31.68
N TYR A 444 -13.06 -24.67 -32.61
CA TYR A 444 -13.55 -23.31 -32.41
C TYR A 444 -14.63 -23.24 -31.32
N LEU A 445 -15.56 -24.21 -31.31
CA LEU A 445 -16.58 -24.34 -30.26
C LEU A 445 -16.02 -24.69 -28.87
N GLN A 446 -14.90 -25.41 -28.81
CA GLN A 446 -14.25 -25.76 -27.54
C GLN A 446 -13.37 -24.63 -26.99
N GLY A 447 -12.83 -23.78 -27.87
CA GLY A 447 -11.91 -22.70 -27.49
C GLY A 447 -12.54 -21.32 -27.26
N GLY A 448 -13.79 -21.10 -27.71
CA GLY A 448 -14.48 -19.81 -27.63
C GLY A 448 -15.49 -19.70 -26.50
N GLY A 449 -15.89 -18.46 -26.16
CA GLY A 449 -16.92 -18.11 -25.17
C GLY A 449 -18.33 -18.62 -25.54
N ASP A 450 -19.35 -17.76 -25.49
CA ASP A 450 -20.75 -18.18 -25.71
C ASP A 450 -20.92 -18.97 -27.02
N ARG A 451 -21.29 -20.25 -26.89
CA ARG A 451 -21.34 -21.22 -28.00
C ARG A 451 -22.32 -20.78 -29.08
N VAL A 452 -23.38 -20.06 -28.72
CA VAL A 452 -24.37 -19.55 -29.67
C VAL A 452 -23.77 -18.48 -30.57
N GLN A 453 -22.93 -17.60 -30.01
CA GLN A 453 -22.22 -16.59 -30.78
C GLN A 453 -21.19 -17.24 -31.71
N ALA A 454 -20.44 -18.23 -31.21
CA ALA A 454 -19.48 -18.98 -32.02
C ALA A 454 -20.15 -19.70 -33.20
N MET A 455 -21.33 -20.31 -32.97
CA MET A 455 -22.14 -20.89 -34.05
C MET A 455 -22.60 -19.83 -35.04
N GLY A 456 -23.09 -18.68 -34.57
CA GLY A 456 -23.52 -17.57 -35.42
C GLY A 456 -22.39 -16.97 -36.26
N GLU A 457 -21.18 -16.92 -35.75
CA GLU A 457 -19.98 -16.52 -36.49
C GLU A 457 -19.58 -17.56 -37.54
N TRP A 458 -19.67 -18.84 -37.20
CA TRP A 458 -19.39 -19.92 -38.14
C TRP A 458 -20.39 -19.95 -39.32
N CYS A 459 -21.67 -19.64 -39.06
CA CYS A 459 -22.67 -19.46 -40.11
C CYS A 459 -22.29 -18.36 -41.12
N LYS A 460 -21.55 -17.31 -40.71
CA LYS A 460 -21.10 -16.24 -41.61
C LYS A 460 -20.04 -16.71 -42.62
N PHE A 461 -19.41 -17.86 -42.37
CA PHE A 461 -18.41 -18.43 -43.28
C PHE A 461 -19.02 -19.30 -44.39
N GLY A 462 -20.35 -19.46 -44.44
CA GLY A 462 -21.05 -20.18 -45.51
C GLY A 462 -21.19 -21.70 -45.28
N ALA A 463 -20.97 -22.16 -44.04
CA ALA A 463 -21.03 -23.58 -43.67
C ALA A 463 -22.39 -24.25 -43.93
N PHE A 464 -23.47 -23.46 -44.02
CA PHE A 464 -24.85 -23.96 -44.19
C PHE A 464 -25.52 -23.44 -45.47
N ASP A 465 -24.76 -22.91 -46.43
CA ASP A 465 -25.32 -22.54 -47.72
C ASP A 465 -25.75 -23.79 -48.50
N ALA A 466 -26.95 -23.76 -49.10
CA ALA A 466 -27.60 -24.93 -49.72
C ALA A 466 -26.77 -25.60 -50.83
N ASP A 467 -25.87 -24.86 -51.50
CA ASP A 467 -24.98 -25.38 -52.53
C ASP A 467 -23.84 -26.24 -51.95
N ASN A 468 -23.42 -26.01 -50.69
CA ASN A 468 -22.37 -26.79 -50.01
C ASN A 468 -22.89 -28.09 -49.37
N LEU A 469 -24.21 -28.22 -49.19
CA LEU A 469 -24.85 -29.44 -48.66
C LEU A 469 -24.96 -30.54 -49.72
N ALA A 470 -25.01 -30.18 -51.01
CA ALA A 470 -25.09 -31.15 -52.11
C ALA A 470 -23.80 -31.96 -52.31
N ASP A 471 -22.63 -31.39 -51.95
CA ASP A 471 -21.33 -32.07 -52.04
C ASP A 471 -21.04 -32.99 -50.83
N MET A 472 -21.87 -32.97 -49.77
CA MET A 472 -21.69 -33.86 -48.61
C MET A 472 -22.49 -35.17 -48.71
N ASP A 473 -23.45 -35.27 -49.64
CA ASP A 473 -24.27 -36.48 -49.81
C ASP A 473 -23.58 -37.55 -50.71
N GLU A 474 -22.34 -37.33 -51.18
CA GLU A 474 -21.58 -38.31 -51.96
C GLU A 474 -20.55 -39.12 -51.14
N ASP A 475 -20.27 -38.75 -49.89
CA ASP A 475 -19.38 -39.50 -48.98
C ASP A 475 -20.06 -39.75 -47.61
N ASP A 476 -21.13 -40.56 -47.60
CA ASP A 476 -21.42 -41.62 -46.59
C ASP A 476 -22.75 -42.36 -46.86
#